data_AF-A0A544QQZ4-F1
#
_entry.id   AF-A0A544QQZ4-F1
#
_cell.length_a   1.000
_cell.length_b   1.000
_cell.length_c   1.000
_cell.angle_alpha   90.00
_cell.angle_beta   90.00
_cell.angle_gamma   90.00
#
_symmetry.space_group_name_H-M   'P 1'
#
loop_
_entity.id
_entity.type
_entity.pdbx_description
1 polymer ?
#
loop_
_entity_poly.entity_id
_entity_poly.type
_entity_poly.pdbx_seq_one_letter_code
_entity_poly.pdbx_strand_id
1 'polypeptide(L)'
;MDIFEFNKAPDEMDDDELRSTLSEFMTKHEDNVADYSEIESERDELSETVADLEGEIADFSETESTLVANFAEVVASETEMFDADEVADRFSLSELIGKADAMGSFSLDTDAAAGDDDDDDDDDGGDEGTTFDEKPDRAPTGSGGSGGSSFSDQAEDDLNSLLSL
;
A
#
# COMPACT_ATOMS: atom_id res chain seq x y z
N MET A 1 -16.49 20.56 23.73
CA MET A 1 -17.09 21.88 24.05
C MET A 1 -18.45 21.73 24.68
N ASP A 2 -18.45 21.84 26.01
CA ASP A 2 -19.66 21.88 26.83
C ASP A 2 -20.08 23.35 27.04
N ILE A 3 -21.37 23.64 26.87
CA ILE A 3 -21.87 25.02 26.89
C ILE A 3 -22.32 25.35 28.32
N PHE A 4 -21.90 26.51 28.83
CA PHE A 4 -22.42 27.01 30.10
C PHE A 4 -23.85 27.54 29.92
N GLU A 5 -24.76 27.08 30.77
CA GLU A 5 -26.17 27.49 30.77
C GLU A 5 -26.56 28.02 32.15
N PHE A 6 -27.34 29.11 32.16
CA PHE A 6 -27.88 29.67 33.40
C PHE A 6 -29.15 28.92 33.82
N ASN A 7 -29.19 28.49 35.08
CA ASN A 7 -30.36 27.82 35.65
C ASN A 7 -31.49 28.79 36.08
N LYS A 8 -31.18 30.08 36.28
CA LYS A 8 -32.11 31.19 36.60
C LYS A 8 -31.55 32.50 36.07
N ALA A 9 -32.35 33.57 36.08
CA ALA A 9 -31.83 34.89 35.76
C ALA A 9 -30.91 35.42 36.90
N PRO A 10 -29.85 36.18 36.61
CA PRO A 10 -28.92 36.66 37.65
C PRO A 10 -29.58 37.54 38.73
N ASP A 11 -30.68 38.22 38.41
CA ASP A 11 -31.47 39.04 39.34
C ASP A 11 -32.38 38.21 40.27
N GLU A 12 -32.54 36.92 39.97
CA GLU A 12 -33.29 35.95 40.79
C GLU A 12 -32.38 35.10 41.68
N MET A 13 -31.05 35.27 41.57
CA MET A 13 -30.06 34.53 42.35
C MET A 13 -29.64 35.30 43.59
N ASP A 14 -29.41 34.58 44.69
CA ASP A 14 -28.72 35.15 45.85
C ASP A 14 -27.19 35.23 45.63
N ASP A 15 -26.49 35.90 46.55
CA ASP A 15 -25.04 36.12 46.45
C ASP A 15 -24.23 34.81 46.39
N ASP A 16 -24.71 33.75 47.04
CA ASP A 16 -24.01 32.46 47.07
C ASP A 16 -24.28 31.66 45.78
N GLU A 17 -25.52 31.69 45.26
CA GLU A 17 -25.88 31.17 43.94
C GLU A 17 -25.07 31.87 42.83
N LEU A 18 -24.92 33.20 42.88
CA LEU A 18 -24.12 33.96 41.91
C LEU A 18 -22.64 33.55 41.93
N ARG A 19 -22.05 33.38 43.12
CA ARG A 19 -20.65 32.93 43.26
C ARG A 19 -20.44 31.51 42.75
N SER A 20 -21.38 30.61 43.04
CA SER A 20 -21.33 29.24 42.54
C SER A 20 -21.42 29.21 41.02
N THR A 21 -22.37 29.96 40.45
CA THR A 21 -22.61 30.09 39.01
C THR A 21 -21.38 30.66 38.30
N LEU A 22 -20.75 31.71 38.86
CA LEU A 22 -19.52 32.26 38.31
C LEU A 22 -18.36 31.25 38.36
N SER A 23 -18.24 30.50 39.44
CA SER A 23 -17.18 29.49 39.59
C SER A 23 -17.33 28.36 38.55
N GLU A 24 -18.56 27.87 38.36
CA GLU A 24 -18.86 26.87 37.32
C GLU A 24 -18.58 27.42 35.91
N PHE A 25 -19.00 28.66 35.64
CA PHE A 25 -18.71 29.33 34.37
C PHE A 25 -17.20 29.40 34.09
N MET A 26 -16.40 29.78 35.09
CA MET A 26 -14.94 29.86 34.93
C MET A 26 -14.32 28.49 34.67
N THR A 27 -14.75 27.45 35.38
CA THR A 27 -14.29 26.07 35.11
C THR A 27 -14.63 25.64 33.68
N LYS A 28 -15.89 25.81 33.25
CA LYS A 28 -16.28 25.48 31.86
C LYS A 28 -15.53 26.32 30.83
N HIS A 29 -15.21 27.57 31.15
CA HIS A 29 -14.42 28.43 30.26
C HIS A 29 -12.99 27.89 30.12
N GLU A 30 -12.34 27.52 31.23
CA GLU A 30 -11.01 26.90 31.21
C GLU A 30 -10.99 25.61 30.38
N ASP A 31 -11.98 24.74 30.58
CA ASP A 31 -12.13 23.50 29.81
C ASP A 31 -12.32 23.80 28.30
N ASN A 32 -13.19 24.75 27.95
CA ASN A 32 -13.40 25.13 26.55
C ASN A 32 -12.15 25.75 25.90
N VAL A 33 -11.33 26.47 26.65
CA VAL A 33 -10.05 26.99 26.15
C VAL A 33 -9.06 25.86 25.90
N ALA A 34 -9.03 24.85 26.77
CA ALA A 34 -8.20 23.66 26.58
C ALA A 34 -8.65 22.86 25.34
N ASP A 35 -9.95 22.55 25.22
CA ASP A 35 -10.55 21.90 24.05
C ASP A 35 -10.20 22.66 22.76
N TYR A 36 -10.31 23.98 22.77
CA TYR A 36 -10.00 24.79 21.59
C TYR A 36 -8.52 24.66 21.21
N SER A 37 -7.61 24.74 22.18
CA SER A 37 -6.18 24.59 21.93
C SER A 37 -5.82 23.22 21.36
N GLU A 38 -6.51 22.16 21.79
CA GLU A 38 -6.33 20.81 21.24
C GLU A 38 -6.78 20.76 19.77
N ILE A 39 -7.97 21.30 19.46
CA ILE A 39 -8.48 21.40 18.09
C ILE A 39 -7.55 22.21 17.19
N GLU A 40 -6.95 23.29 17.70
CA GLU A 40 -5.95 24.05 16.94
C GLU A 40 -4.72 23.21 16.61
N SER A 41 -4.22 22.43 17.57
CA SER A 41 -3.09 21.51 17.35
C SER A 41 -3.43 20.44 16.30
N GLU A 42 -4.59 19.78 16.42
CA GLU A 42 -5.04 18.77 15.46
C GLU A 42 -5.18 19.35 14.04
N ARG A 43 -5.68 20.58 13.93
CA ARG A 43 -5.83 21.27 12.65
C ARG A 43 -4.46 21.59 12.02
N ASP A 44 -3.49 22.01 12.82
CA ASP A 44 -2.14 22.29 12.33
C ASP A 44 -1.44 20.99 11.87
N GLU A 45 -1.55 19.90 12.63
CA GLU A 45 -1.06 18.57 12.26
C GLU A 45 -1.70 18.04 10.96
N LEU A 46 -3.02 18.20 10.82
CA LEU A 46 -3.73 17.81 9.60
C LEU A 46 -3.26 18.65 8.40
N SER A 47 -3.00 19.95 8.61
CA SER A 47 -2.50 20.82 7.55
C SER A 47 -1.11 20.42 7.07
N GLU A 48 -0.23 19.99 7.98
CA GLU A 48 1.10 19.46 7.63
C GLU A 48 0.96 18.16 6.82
N THR A 49 0.13 17.24 7.30
CA THR A 49 -0.16 15.97 6.60
C THR A 49 -0.69 16.20 5.18
N VAL A 50 -1.58 17.18 5.00
CA VAL A 50 -2.11 17.53 3.67
C VAL A 50 -0.99 18.04 2.75
N ALA A 51 -0.12 18.91 3.26
CA ALA A 51 0.99 19.44 2.46
C ALA A 51 1.96 18.33 2.04
N ASP A 52 2.25 17.38 2.93
CA ASP A 52 3.10 16.22 2.62
C ASP A 52 2.47 15.34 1.54
N LEU A 53 1.18 15.02 1.67
CA LEU A 53 0.45 14.22 0.67
C LEU A 53 0.36 14.91 -0.70
N GLU A 54 0.18 16.23 -0.73
CA GLU A 54 0.22 17.01 -1.97
C GLU A 54 1.61 16.93 -2.64
N GLY A 55 2.68 16.92 -1.84
CA GLY A 55 4.05 16.69 -2.29
C GLY A 55 4.23 15.29 -2.89
N GLU A 56 3.80 14.25 -2.18
CA GLU A 56 3.88 12.87 -2.66
C GLU A 56 3.11 12.67 -3.98
N ILE A 57 1.91 13.28 -4.10
CA ILE A 57 1.13 13.23 -5.35
C ILE A 57 1.89 13.88 -6.51
N ALA A 58 2.57 15.01 -6.27
CA ALA A 58 3.37 15.67 -7.29
C ALA A 58 4.53 14.78 -7.75
N ASP A 59 5.25 14.16 -6.81
CA ASP A 59 6.37 13.25 -7.09
C ASP A 59 5.90 12.00 -7.85
N PHE A 60 4.75 11.42 -7.46
CA PHE A 60 4.14 10.30 -8.20
C PHE A 60 3.71 10.70 -9.60
N SER A 61 3.13 11.89 -9.78
CA SER A 61 2.73 12.38 -11.09
C SER A 61 3.92 12.63 -12.01
N GLU A 62 5.03 13.15 -11.49
CA GLU A 62 6.27 13.31 -12.26
C GLU A 62 6.85 11.96 -12.67
N THR A 63 6.84 10.99 -11.75
CA THR A 63 7.28 9.62 -12.01
C THR A 63 6.40 8.95 -13.06
N GLU A 64 5.08 9.06 -12.95
CA GLU A 64 4.13 8.53 -13.92
C GLU A 64 4.36 9.13 -15.31
N SER A 65 4.49 10.47 -15.40
CA SER A 65 4.76 11.15 -16.66
C SER A 65 6.07 10.68 -17.30
N THR A 66 7.12 10.50 -16.48
CA THR A 66 8.41 9.96 -16.93
C THR A 66 8.26 8.53 -17.46
N LEU A 67 7.54 7.66 -16.74
CA LEU A 67 7.31 6.29 -17.18
C LEU A 67 6.50 6.24 -18.49
N VAL A 68 5.43 7.05 -18.59
CA VAL A 68 4.63 7.17 -19.82
C VAL A 68 5.52 7.55 -21.00
N ALA A 69 6.37 8.56 -20.85
CA ALA A 69 7.28 8.99 -21.92
C ALA A 69 8.24 7.85 -22.34
N ASN A 70 8.86 7.16 -21.38
CA ASN A 70 9.79 6.05 -21.67
C ASN A 70 9.10 4.89 -22.39
N PHE A 71 7.95 4.44 -21.90
CA PHE A 71 7.23 3.34 -22.54
C PHE A 71 6.63 3.74 -23.90
N ALA A 72 6.20 5.00 -24.04
CA ALA A 72 5.74 5.51 -25.32
C ALA A 72 6.86 5.56 -26.37
N GLU A 73 8.08 5.94 -25.98
CA GLU A 73 9.25 5.89 -26.86
C GLU A 73 9.55 4.47 -27.34
N VAL A 74 9.54 3.49 -26.43
CA VAL A 74 9.70 2.07 -26.77
C VAL A 74 8.65 1.62 -27.78
N VAL A 75 7.36 1.89 -27.50
CA VAL A 75 6.25 1.48 -28.37
C VAL A 75 6.28 2.19 -29.72
N ALA A 76 6.62 3.49 -29.75
CA ALA A 76 6.73 4.27 -30.97
C ALA A 76 7.86 3.76 -31.88
N SER A 77 9.00 3.37 -31.28
CA SER A 77 10.16 2.86 -32.01
C SER A 77 9.86 1.60 -32.83
N GLU A 78 8.93 0.77 -32.38
CA GLU A 78 8.52 -0.46 -33.08
C GLU A 78 7.44 -0.21 -34.13
N THR A 79 6.55 0.76 -33.91
CA THR A 79 5.36 0.92 -34.75
C THR A 79 5.54 1.90 -35.92
N GLU A 80 6.58 2.76 -35.92
CA GLU A 80 6.94 3.82 -36.90
C GLU A 80 5.80 4.75 -37.41
N MET A 81 4.55 4.50 -36.99
CA MET A 81 3.34 5.13 -37.50
C MET A 81 2.94 6.37 -36.69
N PHE A 82 3.40 6.44 -35.44
CA PHE A 82 3.11 7.50 -34.48
C PHE A 82 4.38 7.83 -33.71
N ASP A 83 4.56 9.12 -33.42
CA ASP A 83 5.67 9.59 -32.59
C ASP A 83 5.39 9.30 -31.10
N ALA A 84 6.41 9.30 -30.26
CA ALA A 84 6.28 8.98 -28.83
C ALA A 84 5.24 9.84 -28.10
N ASP A 85 5.18 11.14 -28.39
CA ASP A 85 4.18 12.05 -27.82
C ASP A 85 2.75 11.63 -28.19
N GLU A 86 2.53 11.24 -29.44
CA GLU A 86 1.21 10.80 -29.90
C GLU A 86 0.82 9.42 -29.34
N VAL A 87 1.81 8.60 -28.98
CA VAL A 87 1.61 7.31 -28.32
C VAL A 87 1.28 7.52 -26.84
N ALA A 88 1.99 8.43 -26.16
CA ALA A 88 1.74 8.82 -24.78
C ALA A 88 0.33 9.40 -24.57
N ASP A 89 -0.15 10.22 -25.52
CA ASP A 89 -1.51 10.80 -25.45
C ASP A 89 -2.63 9.79 -25.69
N ARG A 90 -2.33 8.66 -26.36
CA ARG A 90 -3.34 7.67 -26.81
C ARG A 90 -3.51 6.48 -25.89
N PHE A 91 -2.51 6.16 -25.10
CA PHE A 91 -2.48 4.96 -24.28
C PHE A 91 -2.15 5.33 -22.83
N SER A 92 -2.84 4.70 -21.91
CA SER A 92 -2.50 4.78 -20.49
C SER A 92 -1.17 4.08 -20.20
N LEU A 93 -0.53 4.41 -19.07
CA LEU A 93 0.74 3.78 -18.67
C LEU A 93 0.67 2.25 -18.66
N SER A 94 -0.43 1.66 -18.16
CA SER A 94 -0.59 0.20 -18.10
C SER A 94 -0.72 -0.43 -19.50
N GLU A 95 -1.35 0.25 -20.45
CA GLU A 95 -1.41 -0.19 -21.84
C GLU A 95 -0.03 -0.09 -22.53
N LEU A 96 0.72 0.98 -22.24
CA LEU A 96 2.08 1.16 -22.75
C LEU A 96 3.04 0.08 -22.22
N ILE A 97 2.97 -0.22 -20.92
CA ILE A 97 3.71 -1.32 -20.29
C ILE A 97 3.38 -2.65 -20.98
N GLY A 98 2.09 -2.97 -21.13
CA GLY A 98 1.67 -4.22 -21.76
C GLY A 98 2.09 -4.33 -23.23
N LYS A 99 2.12 -3.21 -23.96
CA LYS A 99 2.62 -3.17 -25.34
C LYS A 99 4.14 -3.37 -25.39
N ALA A 100 4.90 -2.68 -24.56
CA ALA A 100 6.35 -2.84 -24.52
C ALA A 100 6.79 -4.23 -24.06
N ASP A 101 6.04 -4.85 -23.14
CA ASP A 101 6.26 -6.24 -22.73
C ASP A 101 5.95 -7.23 -23.88
N ALA A 102 4.84 -7.03 -24.60
CA ALA A 102 4.52 -7.83 -25.78
C ALA A 102 5.56 -7.71 -26.91
N MET A 103 6.30 -6.60 -26.95
CA MET A 103 7.43 -6.38 -27.86
C MET A 103 8.72 -7.07 -27.40
N GLY A 104 8.74 -7.64 -26.18
CA GLY A 104 9.92 -8.29 -25.61
C GLY A 104 11.02 -7.29 -25.20
N SER A 105 10.71 -5.99 -25.11
CA SER A 105 11.70 -4.96 -24.73
C SER A 105 12.19 -5.09 -23.29
N PHE A 106 11.48 -5.85 -22.44
CA PHE A 106 11.82 -6.11 -21.05
C PHE A 106 11.92 -7.60 -20.75
N SER A 107 12.61 -8.37 -21.59
CA SER A 107 13.10 -9.69 -21.16
C SER A 107 14.21 -9.50 -20.12
N LEU A 108 13.90 -9.76 -18.85
CA LEU A 108 14.90 -9.99 -17.82
C LEU A 108 15.66 -11.28 -18.20
N ASP A 109 16.88 -11.16 -18.70
CA ASP A 109 17.82 -12.28 -18.84
C ASP A 109 18.08 -12.88 -17.45
N THR A 110 17.31 -13.88 -17.07
CA THR A 110 17.51 -14.66 -15.83
C THR A 110 18.74 -15.58 -15.88
N ASP A 111 19.55 -15.53 -16.94
CA ASP A 111 20.71 -16.40 -17.15
C ASP A 111 22.07 -15.79 -16.71
N ALA A 112 22.08 -14.60 -16.11
CA ALA A 112 23.33 -13.96 -15.65
C ALA A 112 23.83 -14.43 -14.27
N ALA A 113 23.57 -15.69 -13.90
CA ALA A 113 24.08 -16.32 -12.67
C ALA A 113 24.64 -17.73 -12.93
N ALA A 114 25.35 -17.92 -14.04
CA ALA A 114 26.35 -18.98 -14.16
C ALA A 114 27.73 -18.37 -13.95
N GLY A 115 28.03 -18.01 -12.69
CA GLY A 115 29.38 -17.74 -12.25
C GLY A 115 30.18 -19.04 -12.30
N ASP A 116 31.05 -19.13 -13.29
CA ASP A 116 32.48 -19.39 -13.13
C ASP A 116 32.89 -19.97 -11.76
N ASP A 117 33.10 -21.28 -11.72
CA ASP A 117 34.00 -21.94 -10.78
C ASP A 117 34.73 -23.04 -11.59
N ASP A 118 35.72 -22.59 -12.36
CA ASP A 118 36.89 -23.41 -12.71
C ASP A 118 37.61 -23.76 -11.41
N ASP A 119 37.66 -25.04 -11.04
CA ASP A 119 38.77 -25.57 -10.26
C ASP A 119 39.00 -27.04 -10.60
N ASP A 120 40.29 -27.31 -10.79
CA ASP A 120 40.94 -28.47 -11.35
C ASP A 120 40.79 -29.79 -10.54
N ASP A 121 41.26 -30.84 -11.21
CA ASP A 121 41.97 -32.01 -10.66
C ASP A 121 41.26 -33.38 -10.58
N ASP A 122 41.91 -34.29 -11.32
CA ASP A 122 42.22 -35.68 -11.00
C ASP A 122 41.18 -36.81 -11.20
N ASP A 123 41.44 -37.54 -12.28
CA ASP A 123 41.90 -38.95 -12.25
C ASP A 123 40.90 -40.10 -12.07
N ASP A 124 41.12 -41.07 -12.98
CA ASP A 124 40.94 -42.52 -12.89
C ASP A 124 39.55 -43.17 -12.70
N GLY A 125 39.26 -44.07 -13.65
CA GLY A 125 38.91 -45.45 -13.31
C GLY A 125 37.47 -45.77 -12.92
N GLY A 126 36.70 -46.22 -13.92
CA GLY A 126 36.10 -47.56 -13.86
C GLY A 126 34.80 -47.79 -13.05
N ASP A 127 33.93 -48.53 -13.73
CA ASP A 127 32.97 -49.51 -13.21
C ASP A 127 31.56 -49.03 -12.85
N GLU A 128 30.62 -49.78 -13.38
CA GLU A 128 29.19 -49.53 -13.37
C GLU A 128 28.63 -49.85 -11.97
N GLY A 129 28.13 -48.82 -11.27
CA GLY A 129 27.55 -48.94 -9.94
C GLY A 129 26.18 -48.26 -9.82
N THR A 130 25.14 -49.07 -9.86
CA THR A 130 23.72 -48.75 -9.66
C THR A 130 23.45 -47.92 -8.39
N THR A 131 22.87 -46.72 -8.53
CA THR A 131 22.28 -45.93 -7.43
C THR A 131 20.91 -45.34 -7.81
N PHE A 132 20.15 -46.06 -8.63
CA PHE A 132 18.75 -45.72 -8.97
C PHE A 132 17.73 -46.68 -8.36
N ASP A 133 18.08 -47.37 -7.27
CA ASP A 133 17.11 -48.11 -6.47
C ASP A 133 16.72 -47.29 -5.23
N GLU A 134 15.40 -47.15 -5.06
CA GLU A 134 14.67 -46.63 -3.89
C GLU A 134 14.44 -45.12 -3.78
N LYS A 135 13.77 -44.53 -4.79
CA LYS A 135 12.77 -43.48 -4.49
C LYS A 135 11.40 -44.14 -4.31
N PRO A 136 10.69 -43.92 -3.18
CA PRO A 136 9.37 -44.49 -2.99
C PRO A 136 8.41 -44.01 -4.08
N ASP A 137 7.56 -44.94 -4.53
CA ASP A 137 6.54 -44.76 -5.56
C ASP A 137 5.85 -43.40 -5.46
N ARG A 138 5.86 -42.69 -6.59
CA ARG A 138 5.06 -41.49 -6.86
C ARG A 138 3.64 -41.75 -6.37
N ALA A 139 3.20 -41.02 -5.34
CA ALA A 139 1.85 -41.13 -4.83
C ALA A 139 0.83 -40.96 -5.98
N PRO A 140 -0.22 -41.79 -6.03
CA PRO A 140 -1.20 -41.75 -7.10
C PRO A 140 -1.85 -40.37 -7.12
N THR A 141 -1.91 -39.73 -8.30
CA THR A 141 -2.79 -38.58 -8.55
C THR A 141 -4.23 -39.08 -8.50
N GLY A 142 -4.71 -39.30 -7.27
CA GLY A 142 -6.07 -39.68 -6.94
C GLY A 142 -6.97 -38.47 -7.08
N SER A 143 -7.81 -38.51 -8.10
CA SER A 143 -9.11 -37.88 -8.11
C SER A 143 -9.83 -38.13 -6.77
N GLY A 144 -10.20 -37.05 -6.08
CA GLY A 144 -11.14 -37.06 -4.95
C GLY A 144 -10.50 -37.26 -3.57
N GLY A 145 -10.29 -36.17 -2.85
CA GLY A 145 -9.82 -36.20 -1.46
C GLY A 145 -9.86 -34.83 -0.80
N SER A 146 -10.98 -34.55 -0.15
CA SER A 146 -11.22 -33.47 0.80
C SER A 146 -10.04 -33.30 1.78
N GLY A 147 -9.36 -32.14 1.75
CA GLY A 147 -8.23 -31.87 2.65
C GLY A 147 -7.50 -30.56 2.34
N GLY A 148 -8.14 -29.43 2.65
CA GLY A 148 -7.54 -28.10 2.50
C GLY A 148 -8.34 -26.99 3.21
N SER A 149 -8.90 -27.30 4.38
CA SER A 149 -9.80 -26.43 5.16
C SER A 149 -9.03 -25.61 6.21
N SER A 150 -7.98 -24.90 5.80
CA SER A 150 -7.27 -24.03 6.76
C SER A 150 -6.83 -22.72 6.17
N PHE A 151 -6.64 -22.62 4.85
CA PHE A 151 -6.30 -21.35 4.21
C PHE A 151 -7.54 -20.62 3.70
N SER A 152 -8.50 -21.37 3.15
CA SER A 152 -9.81 -20.85 2.75
C SER A 152 -10.59 -20.30 3.94
N ASP A 153 -10.61 -21.05 5.04
CA ASP A 153 -11.42 -20.71 6.21
C ASP A 153 -10.83 -19.51 6.95
N GLN A 154 -9.49 -19.39 6.97
CA GLN A 154 -8.79 -18.24 7.54
C GLN A 154 -9.02 -16.97 6.72
N ALA A 155 -9.04 -17.09 5.39
CA ALA A 155 -9.30 -15.97 4.50
C ALA A 155 -10.74 -15.45 4.60
N GLU A 156 -11.71 -16.36 4.83
CA GLU A 156 -13.11 -15.98 5.05
C GLU A 156 -13.32 -15.31 6.42
N ASP A 157 -12.63 -15.77 7.47
CA ASP A 157 -12.73 -15.18 8.81
C ASP A 157 -12.13 -13.75 8.85
N ASP A 158 -10.99 -13.54 8.17
CA ASP A 158 -10.35 -12.23 8.07
C ASP A 158 -11.24 -11.23 7.30
N LEU A 159 -11.86 -11.68 6.20
CA LEU A 159 -12.81 -10.87 5.41
C LEU A 159 -14.06 -10.49 6.21
N ASN A 160 -14.62 -11.43 6.98
CA ASN A 160 -15.80 -11.15 7.82
C ASN A 160 -15.47 -10.19 8.97
N SER A 161 -14.27 -10.28 9.55
CA SER A 161 -13.85 -9.35 10.61
C SER A 161 -13.71 -7.90 10.11
N LEU A 162 -13.23 -7.72 8.87
CA LEU A 162 -13.09 -6.42 8.22
C LEU A 162 -14.44 -5.80 7.81
N LEU A 163 -15.42 -6.64 7.47
CA LEU A 163 -16.71 -6.20 6.96
C LEU A 163 -17.78 -5.98 8.05
N SER A 164 -17.52 -6.36 9.31
CA SER A 164 -18.46 -6.21 10.44
C SER A 164 -19.90 -6.64 10.10
N LEU A 165 -20.04 -7.84 9.51
CA LEU A 165 -21.31 -8.52 9.26
C LEU A 165 -21.59 -9.58 10.34
#